data_AF-W4PL20-F1
#
_entry.id   AF-W4PL20-F1
#
_cell.length_a   1.000
_cell.length_b   1.000
_cell.length_c   1.000
_cell.angle_alpha   90.00
_cell.angle_beta   90.00
_cell.angle_gamma   90.00
#
_symmetry.space_group_name_H-M   'P 1'
#
loop_
_entity.id
_entity.type
_entity.pdbx_description
1 polymer ?
#
loop_
_entity_poly.entity_id
_entity_poly.type
_entity_poly.pdbx_seq_one_letter_code
_entity_poly.pdbx_strand_id
1 'polypeptide(L)' 'MKRPLSKSQIVCISLLWLALCYLVLTRAERIDGMTIIMLLISAALVFIPVYKSVKKKK' A
#
# COMPACT_ATOMS: atom_id res chain seq x y z
N MET A 1 21.88 -11.08 -4.17
CA MET A 1 21.13 -10.72 -5.40
C MET A 1 19.99 -9.75 -5.05
N LYS A 2 20.18 -8.42 -5.20
CA LYS A 2 19.07 -7.45 -5.06
C LYS A 2 18.30 -7.42 -6.37
N ARG A 3 17.27 -8.25 -6.51
CA ARG A 3 16.37 -8.22 -7.67
C ARG A 3 15.68 -6.86 -7.71
N PRO A 4 15.83 -6.05 -8.78
CA PRO A 4 15.13 -4.78 -8.89
C PRO A 4 13.63 -5.08 -8.94
N LEU A 5 12.89 -4.60 -7.93
CA LEU A 5 11.43 -4.70 -7.88
C LEU A 5 10.86 -4.05 -9.16
N SER A 6 10.24 -4.88 -10.00
CA SER A 6 9.66 -4.42 -11.26
C SER A 6 8.51 -3.47 -10.98
N LYS A 7 8.30 -2.47 -11.85
CA LYS A 7 7.20 -1.48 -11.75
C LYS A 7 5.86 -2.15 -11.47
N SER A 8 5.61 -3.30 -12.10
CA SER A 8 4.39 -4.08 -11.92
C SER A 8 4.28 -4.70 -10.53
N GLN A 9 5.38 -5.07 -9.88
CA GLN A 9 5.34 -5.61 -8.51
C GLN A 9 4.90 -4.54 -7.50
N ILE A 10 5.37 -3.30 -7.66
CA ILE A 10 4.93 -2.18 -6.83
C ILE A 10 3.42 -1.98 -6.97
N VAL A 11 2.92 -1.95 -8.21
CA VAL A 11 1.49 -1.80 -8.50
C VAL A 11 0.67 -2.97 -7.93
N CYS A 12 1.15 -4.21 -8.10
CA CYS A 12 0.52 -5.38 -7.50
C CYS A 12 0.48 -5.28 -5.97
N ILE A 13 1.58 -4.88 -5.32
CA ILE A 13 1.63 -4.70 -3.86
C ILE A 13 0.64 -3.62 -3.41
N SER A 14 0.49 -2.52 -4.16
CA SER A 14 -0.50 -1.48 -3.85
C SER A 14 -1.95 -1.95 -3.98
N LEU A 15 -2.26 -2.77 -4.99
CA LEU A 15 -3.58 -3.37 -5.15
C LEU A 15 -3.89 -4.36 -4.02
N LEU A 16 -2.93 -5.22 -3.69
CA LEU A 16 -3.01 -6.13 -2.55
C LEU A 16 -3.16 -5.36 -1.23
N TRP A 17 -2.46 -4.24 -1.06
CA TRP A 17 -2.57 -3.37 0.10
C TRP A 17 -3.99 -2.82 0.27
N LEU A 18 -4.60 -2.31 -0.80
CA LEU A 18 -5.99 -1.82 -0.77
C LEU A 18 -6.98 -2.92 -0.40
N ALA A 19 -6.82 -4.14 -0.94
CA ALA A 19 -7.65 -5.29 -0.59
C ALA A 19 -7.51 -5.66 0.89
N LEU A 20 -6.29 -5.61 1.43
CA LEU A 20 -6.00 -5.83 2.84
C LEU A 20 -6.62 -4.75 3.73
N CYS A 21 -6.47 -3.47 3.34
CA CYS A 21 -7.11 -2.33 4.00
C CYS A 21 -8.64 -2.52 4.06
N TYR A 22 -9.25 -2.91 2.95
CA TYR A 22 -10.70 -3.15 2.87
C TYR A 22 -11.13 -4.29 3.79
N LEU A 23 -10.39 -5.40 3.78
CA LEU A 23 -10.67 -6.55 4.64
C LEU A 23 -10.53 -6.16 6.13
N VAL A 24 -9.47 -5.45 6.50
CA VAL A 24 -9.29 -4.93 7.86
C VAL A 24 -10.43 -3.99 8.23
N LEU A 25 -10.83 -3.07 7.36
CA LEU A 25 -11.92 -2.13 7.62
C LEU A 25 -13.28 -2.84 7.76
N THR A 26 -13.50 -3.93 7.03
CA THR A 26 -14.72 -4.74 7.08
C THR A 26 -14.75 -5.65 8.31
N ARG A 27 -13.58 -6.05 8.85
CA ARG A 27 -13.46 -6.92 10.04
C ARG A 27 -13.21 -6.14 11.33
N ALA A 28 -12.81 -4.88 11.25
CA ALA A 28 -12.60 -4.01 12.40
C ALA A 28 -13.95 -3.46 12.91
N GLU A 29 -14.72 -4.33 13.56
CA GLU A 29 -15.95 -3.97 14.29
C GLU A 29 -15.65 -3.03 15.48
N ARG A 30 -14.38 -2.96 15.90
CA ARG A 30 -13.86 -1.95 16.81
C ARG A 30 -12.78 -1.17 16.08
N ILE A 31 -13.08 0.09 15.80
CA ILE A 31 -12.12 1.05 15.24
C ILE A 31 -11.07 1.33 16.32
N ASP A 32 -10.05 0.48 16.33
CA ASP A 32 -8.83 0.69 17.09
C ASP A 32 -8.03 1.76 16.35
N GLY A 33 -8.05 3.00 16.84
CA GLY A 33 -7.41 4.15 16.18
C GLY A 33 -5.92 3.90 15.87
N MET A 34 -5.28 3.02 16.65
CA MET A 34 -3.92 2.57 16.41
C MET A 34 -3.75 1.81 15.07
N THR A 35 -4.74 1.00 14.69
CA THR A 35 -4.75 0.26 13.42
C THR A 35 -4.85 1.21 12.24
N ILE A 36 -5.66 2.27 12.34
CA ILE A 36 -5.77 3.30 11.29
C ILE A 36 -4.43 4.02 11.09
N ILE A 37 -3.75 4.41 12.17
CA ILE A 37 -2.44 5.07 12.09
C ILE A 37 -1.41 4.15 11.42
N MET A 38 -1.39 2.86 11.78
CA MET A 38 -0.50 1.88 11.17
C MET A 38 -0.78 1.70 9.67
N LEU A 39 -2.06 1.69 9.28
CA LEU A 39 -2.48 1.63 7.87
C LEU A 39 -2.07 2.89 7.10
N LEU A 40 -2.17 4.07 7.69
CA LEU A 40 -1.73 5.33 7.05
C LEU A 40 -0.22 5.36 6.81
N ILE A 41 0.58 4.95 7.79
CA ILE A 41 2.05 4.90 7.67
C ILE A 41 2.44 3.94 6.54
N SER A 42 1.83 2.76 6.52
CA SER A 42 2.15 1.78 5.49
C SER A 42 1.61 2.19 4.12
N ALA A 43 0.45 2.85 4.04
CA ALA A 43 -0.04 3.46 2.81
C ALA A 43 0.98 4.47 2.24
N ALA A 44 1.55 5.35 3.08
CA ALA A 44 2.59 6.30 2.65
C ALA A 44 3.83 5.60 2.08
N LEU A 45 4.31 4.52 2.73
CA LEU A 45 5.43 3.71 2.24
C LEU A 45 5.14 3.07 0.88
N VAL A 46 3.93 2.55 0.69
CA VAL A 46 3.50 1.92 -0.57
C VAL A 46 3.25 2.98 -1.66
N PHE A 47 2.87 4.21 -1.30
CA PHE A 47 2.57 5.29 -2.26
C PHE A 47 3.82 5.93 -2.88
N ILE A 48 4.94 6.02 -2.16
CA ILE A 48 6.22 6.56 -2.67
C ILE A 48 6.67 5.89 -4.00
N PRO A 49 6.79 4.55 -4.08
CA PRO A 49 7.21 3.89 -5.30
C PRO A 49 6.15 3.95 -6.42
N VAL A 50 4.86 4.08 -6.07
CA VAL A 50 3.76 4.30 -7.03
C VAL A 50 3.88 5.68 -7.68
N TYR A 51 4.06 6.73 -6.88
CA TYR A 51 4.27 8.09 -7.39
C TYR A 51 5.48 8.17 -8.33
N LYS A 52 6.59 7.55 -7.93
CA LYS A 52 7.80 7.45 -8.77
C LYS A 52 7.54 6.66 -10.06
N SER A 53 6.57 5.75 -10.04
CA SER A 53 6.17 4.97 -11.21
C SER A 53 5.32 5.77 -12.19
N VAL A 54 4.33 6.52 -11.68
CA VAL A 54 3.46 7.42 -12.46
C VAL A 54 4.26 8.55 -13.09
N LYS A 55 5.14 9.21 -12.33
CA LYS A 55 5.96 10.34 -12.83
C LYS A 55 6.92 9.95 -13.95
N LYS A 56 7.29 8.67 -14.07
CA LYS A 56 8.20 8.18 -15.13
C LYS A 56 7.47 7.83 -16.44
N LYS A 57 6.13 7.83 -16.45
CA LYS A 57 5.29 7.60 -17.63
C LYS A 57 4.72 8.90 -18.22
N LYS A 58 4.87 10.02 -17.52
CA LYS A 58 4.61 11.37 -18.03
C LYS A 58 5.95 11.98 -18.47
#